data_AF-A0A0J1FK08-F1
#
_entry.id   AF-A0A0J1FK08-F1
#
_cell.length_a   1.000
_cell.length_b   1.000
_cell.length_c   1.000
_cell.angle_alpha   90.00
_cell.angle_beta   90.00
_cell.angle_gamma   90.00
#
_symmetry.space_group_name_H-M   'P 1'
#
loop_
_entity.id
_entity.type
_entity.pdbx_description
1 polymer ?
#
loop_
_entity_poly.entity_id
_entity_poly.type
_entity_poly.pdbx_seq_one_letter_code
_entity_poly.pdbx_strand_id
1 'polypeptide(L)'
;MGLKEEIKASALNLGADLVGVASVERFDGAPSGFHPTDIMPETKSVVVIAKKISDQLVCGSLGTAYTNTFQAILRRLDYIASDVAVFVEKVGGKAIPIPADDPYNYWDEENHRGMRDLSSRDK
;
A
#
# COMPACT_ATOMS: atom_id res chain seq x y z
N MET A 1 -21.19 -11.16 6.68
CA MET A 1 -20.03 -11.07 5.76
C MET A 1 -18.79 -11.25 6.63
N GLY A 2 -17.68 -11.79 6.10
CA GLY A 2 -16.45 -11.88 6.89
C GLY A 2 -15.76 -10.51 7.00
N LEU A 3 -14.96 -10.28 8.05
CA LEU A 3 -14.22 -9.02 8.23
C LEU A 3 -13.34 -8.69 7.02
N LYS A 4 -12.71 -9.71 6.41
CA LYS A 4 -11.88 -9.55 5.20
C LYS A 4 -12.70 -8.97 4.04
N GLU A 5 -13.90 -9.46 3.84
CA GLU A 5 -14.81 -9.05 2.78
C GLU A 5 -15.36 -7.64 3.05
N GLU A 6 -15.62 -7.30 4.31
CA GLU A 6 -16.02 -5.95 4.73
C GLU A 6 -14.91 -4.92 4.48
N ILE A 7 -13.66 -5.24 4.81
CA ILE A 7 -12.50 -4.38 4.52
C ILE A 7 -12.35 -4.16 3.02
N LYS A 8 -12.45 -5.22 2.21
CA LYS A 8 -12.39 -5.12 0.75
C LYS A 8 -13.52 -4.25 0.19
N ALA A 9 -14.75 -4.47 0.65
CA ALA A 9 -15.91 -3.68 0.23
C ALA A 9 -15.74 -2.21 0.61
N SER A 10 -15.27 -1.92 1.82
CA SER A 10 -14.98 -0.55 2.28
C SER A 10 -13.96 0.15 1.37
N ALA A 11 -12.82 -0.49 1.11
CA ALA A 11 -11.78 0.05 0.24
C ALA A 11 -12.28 0.28 -1.21
N LEU A 12 -13.05 -0.65 -1.77
CA LEU A 12 -13.66 -0.50 -3.10
C LEU A 12 -14.68 0.67 -3.13
N ASN A 13 -15.50 0.82 -2.10
CA ASN A 13 -16.45 1.93 -1.97
C ASN A 13 -15.77 3.30 -1.83
N LEU A 14 -14.60 3.33 -1.17
CA LEU A 14 -13.73 4.51 -1.09
C LEU A 14 -13.02 4.80 -2.43
N GLY A 15 -13.21 3.95 -3.41
CA GLY A 15 -12.75 4.12 -4.77
C GLY A 15 -11.44 3.41 -5.05
N ALA A 16 -11.02 2.39 -4.31
CA ALA A 16 -9.98 1.48 -4.81
C ALA A 16 -10.46 0.77 -6.08
N ASP A 17 -9.56 0.45 -7.00
CA ASP A 17 -9.91 -0.36 -8.18
C ASP A 17 -9.60 -1.85 -7.96
N LEU A 18 -8.65 -2.15 -7.07
CA LEU A 18 -8.31 -3.51 -6.65
C LEU A 18 -7.85 -3.55 -5.19
N VAL A 19 -8.26 -4.59 -4.46
CA VAL A 19 -7.93 -4.76 -3.04
C VAL A 19 -7.52 -6.21 -2.74
N GLY A 20 -6.32 -6.36 -2.19
CA GLY A 20 -5.75 -7.62 -1.70
C GLY A 20 -5.69 -7.64 -0.18
N VAL A 21 -5.78 -8.84 0.40
CA VAL A 21 -5.44 -9.06 1.82
C VAL A 21 -4.53 -10.27 1.87
N ALA A 22 -3.30 -10.05 2.33
CA ALA A 22 -2.26 -11.05 2.50
C ALA A 22 -2.07 -11.34 3.99
N SER A 23 -1.79 -12.60 4.33
CA SER A 23 -1.35 -12.94 5.68
C SER A 23 0.12 -12.55 5.85
N VAL A 24 0.55 -12.32 7.10
CA VAL A 24 1.91 -11.83 7.39
C VAL A 24 2.99 -12.82 6.93
N GLU A 25 2.70 -14.12 6.90
CA GLU A 25 3.65 -15.17 6.49
C GLU A 25 4.05 -15.06 5.01
N ARG A 26 3.29 -14.33 4.18
CA ARG A 26 3.72 -14.03 2.80
C ARG A 26 4.95 -13.12 2.74
N PHE A 27 5.28 -12.48 3.85
CA PHE A 27 6.45 -11.63 4.01
C PHE A 27 7.64 -12.39 4.64
N ASP A 28 7.53 -13.72 4.82
CA ASP A 28 8.66 -14.55 5.26
C ASP A 28 9.85 -14.39 4.30
N GLY A 29 10.96 -13.86 4.82
CA GLY A 29 12.15 -13.50 4.05
C GLY A 29 12.17 -12.05 3.54
N ALA A 30 11.30 -11.17 4.03
CA ALA A 30 11.49 -9.73 3.91
C ALA A 30 12.85 -9.35 4.53
N PRO A 31 13.58 -8.38 3.95
CA PRO A 31 14.82 -7.90 4.54
C PRO A 31 14.59 -7.36 5.96
N SER A 32 15.64 -7.41 6.78
CA SER A 32 15.57 -6.95 8.17
C SER A 32 15.12 -5.48 8.26
N GLY A 33 14.09 -5.20 9.06
CA GLY A 33 13.53 -3.85 9.23
C GLY A 33 12.39 -3.51 8.27
N PHE A 34 12.03 -4.43 7.36
CA PHE A 34 11.01 -4.22 6.33
C PHE A 34 9.87 -5.24 6.40
N HIS A 35 9.88 -6.09 7.42
CA HIS A 35 8.79 -7.02 7.68
C HIS A 35 7.60 -6.25 8.30
N PRO A 36 6.33 -6.61 8.03
CA PRO A 36 5.20 -5.89 8.62
C PRO A 36 5.19 -5.83 10.15
N THR A 37 5.79 -6.81 10.81
CA THR A 37 5.95 -6.82 12.27
C THR A 37 7.03 -5.86 12.78
N ASP A 38 7.95 -5.42 11.93
CA ASP A 38 8.94 -4.40 12.30
C ASP A 38 8.27 -3.02 12.46
N ILE A 39 7.14 -2.80 11.77
CA ILE A 39 6.33 -1.59 11.87
C ILE A 39 5.30 -1.69 13.00
N MET A 40 4.52 -2.77 13.02
CA MET A 40 3.50 -3.04 14.03
C MET A 40 3.62 -4.51 14.48
N PRO A 41 4.23 -4.78 15.65
CA PRO A 41 4.58 -6.14 16.09
C PRO A 41 3.43 -7.16 16.09
N GLU A 42 2.20 -6.72 16.38
CA GLU A 42 1.01 -7.57 16.36
C GLU A 42 0.38 -7.81 14.97
N THR A 43 1.03 -7.39 13.89
CA THR A 43 0.48 -7.52 12.53
C THR A 43 0.24 -8.97 12.13
N LYS A 44 -1.00 -9.27 11.71
CA LYS A 44 -1.40 -10.58 11.18
C LYS A 44 -1.71 -10.58 9.69
N SER A 45 -1.97 -9.41 9.13
CA SER A 45 -2.41 -9.28 7.75
C SER A 45 -2.02 -7.92 7.19
N VAL A 46 -1.76 -7.87 5.89
CA VAL A 46 -1.48 -6.66 5.13
C VAL A 46 -2.59 -6.47 4.10
N VAL A 47 -3.20 -5.29 4.10
CA VAL A 47 -4.21 -4.88 3.11
C VAL A 47 -3.49 -4.10 2.02
N VAL A 48 -3.60 -4.56 0.78
CA VAL A 48 -2.98 -3.93 -0.39
C VAL A 48 -4.06 -3.28 -1.23
N ILE A 49 -3.89 -2.00 -1.55
CA ILE A 49 -4.85 -1.21 -2.33
C ILE A 49 -4.15 -0.76 -3.62
N ALA A 50 -4.86 -0.85 -4.74
CA ALA A 50 -4.36 -0.39 -6.02
C ALA A 50 -5.37 0.46 -6.77
N LYS A 51 -4.83 1.37 -7.60
CA LYS A 51 -5.56 2.28 -8.47
C LYS A 51 -5.08 2.14 -9.90
N LYS A 52 -6.00 2.09 -10.85
CA LYS A 52 -5.69 2.10 -12.28
C LYS A 52 -5.29 3.51 -12.69
N ILE A 53 -4.17 3.58 -13.39
CA ILE A 53 -3.73 4.76 -14.12
C ILE A 53 -4.23 4.63 -15.57
N SER A 54 -4.55 5.75 -16.21
CA SER A 54 -4.97 5.75 -17.62
C SER A 54 -3.87 5.17 -18.50
N ASP A 55 -4.21 4.20 -19.35
CA ASP A 55 -3.26 3.54 -20.26
C ASP A 55 -2.62 4.57 -21.22
N GLN A 56 -3.39 5.56 -21.68
CA GLN A 56 -2.89 6.65 -22.53
C GLN A 56 -1.91 7.57 -21.79
N LEU A 57 -2.09 7.74 -20.47
CA LEU A 57 -1.16 8.51 -19.66
C LEU A 57 0.23 7.87 -19.65
N VAL A 58 0.26 6.53 -19.56
CA VAL A 58 1.49 5.73 -19.54
C VAL A 58 2.13 5.65 -20.93
N CYS A 59 1.34 5.44 -21.99
CA CYS A 59 1.87 5.14 -23.32
C CYS A 59 2.17 6.37 -24.19
N GLY A 60 1.70 7.57 -23.85
CA GLY A 60 1.90 8.72 -24.73
C GLY A 60 1.27 10.02 -24.24
N SER A 61 1.65 10.48 -23.05
CA SER A 61 1.23 11.77 -22.51
C SER A 61 2.38 12.78 -22.39
N LEU A 62 2.04 14.05 -22.26
CA LEU A 62 3.00 15.08 -21.85
C LEU A 62 3.52 14.73 -20.46
N GLY A 63 4.84 14.87 -20.24
CA GLY A 63 5.45 14.55 -18.94
C GLY A 63 4.79 15.28 -17.75
N THR A 64 4.31 16.50 -17.97
CA THR A 64 3.57 17.26 -16.94
C THR A 64 2.23 16.61 -16.56
N ALA A 65 1.50 16.08 -17.54
CA ALA A 65 0.24 15.37 -17.30
C ALA A 65 0.52 14.06 -16.55
N TYR A 66 1.54 13.30 -16.98
CA TYR A 66 1.97 12.09 -16.29
C TYR A 66 2.27 12.36 -14.81
N THR A 67 3.19 13.29 -14.52
CA THR A 67 3.63 13.57 -13.15
C THR A 67 2.48 14.05 -12.28
N ASN A 68 1.67 15.02 -12.75
CA ASN A 68 0.57 15.55 -11.95
C ASN A 68 -0.51 14.49 -11.66
N THR A 69 -0.90 13.70 -12.67
CA THR A 69 -1.90 12.64 -12.46
C THR A 69 -1.35 11.52 -11.58
N PHE A 70 -0.09 11.13 -11.74
CA PHE A 70 0.55 10.14 -10.88
C PHE A 70 0.52 10.58 -9.40
N GLN A 71 0.95 11.82 -9.12
CA GLN A 71 0.90 12.41 -7.77
C GLN A 71 -0.52 12.52 -7.20
N ALA A 72 -1.51 12.80 -8.04
CA ALA A 72 -2.91 12.80 -7.61
C ALA A 72 -3.40 11.39 -7.22
N ILE A 73 -2.96 10.35 -7.95
CA ILE A 73 -3.32 8.96 -7.66
C ILE A 73 -2.64 8.48 -6.37
N LEU A 74 -1.37 8.82 -6.14
CA LEU A 74 -0.66 8.49 -4.89
C LEU A 74 -1.39 9.07 -3.68
N ARG A 75 -1.70 10.37 -3.69
CA ARG A 75 -2.48 11.00 -2.62
C ARG A 75 -3.85 10.35 -2.43
N ARG A 76 -4.48 9.89 -3.52
CA ARG A 76 -5.76 9.18 -3.43
C ARG A 76 -5.60 7.83 -2.75
N LEU A 77 -4.54 7.08 -3.04
CA LEU A 77 -4.23 5.82 -2.35
C LEU A 77 -4.01 6.06 -0.85
N ASP A 78 -3.27 7.11 -0.48
CA ASP A 78 -3.02 7.46 0.93
C ASP A 78 -4.32 7.76 1.69
N TYR A 79 -5.24 8.50 1.07
CA TYR A 79 -6.57 8.75 1.66
C TYR A 79 -7.38 7.47 1.83
N ILE A 80 -7.40 6.60 0.82
CA ILE A 80 -8.12 5.32 0.92
C ILE A 80 -7.50 4.45 2.02
N ALA A 81 -6.17 4.35 2.09
CA ALA A 81 -5.48 3.57 3.12
C ALA A 81 -5.80 4.09 4.53
N SER A 82 -5.82 5.42 4.71
CA SER A 82 -6.17 6.07 5.97
C SER A 82 -7.62 5.77 6.38
N ASP A 83 -8.58 5.93 5.47
CA ASP A 83 -9.99 5.66 5.74
C ASP A 83 -10.25 4.17 6.02
N VAL A 84 -9.53 3.27 5.34
CA VAL A 84 -9.59 1.82 5.60
C VAL A 84 -9.01 1.49 6.97
N ALA A 85 -7.91 2.12 7.39
CA ALA A 85 -7.35 1.93 8.72
C ALA A 85 -8.37 2.34 9.81
N VAL A 86 -9.00 3.52 9.65
CA VAL A 86 -10.07 3.97 10.55
C VAL A 86 -11.27 3.01 10.55
N PHE A 87 -11.63 2.44 9.40
CA PHE A 87 -12.67 1.41 9.34
C PHE A 87 -12.29 0.16 10.14
N VAL A 88 -11.06 -0.33 10.01
CA VAL A 88 -10.55 -1.48 10.77
C VAL A 88 -10.59 -1.21 12.28
N GLU A 89 -10.22 -0.01 12.72
CA GLU A 89 -10.30 0.39 14.13
C GLU A 89 -11.75 0.41 14.64
N LYS A 90 -12.69 0.92 13.84
CA LYS A 90 -14.13 0.97 14.20
C LYS A 90 -14.74 -0.41 14.43
N VAL A 91 -14.22 -1.44 13.76
CA VAL A 91 -14.67 -2.84 13.93
C VAL A 91 -13.83 -3.60 14.97
N GLY A 92 -13.00 -2.90 15.74
CA GLY A 92 -12.23 -3.45 16.87
C GLY A 92 -10.84 -3.97 16.52
N GLY A 93 -10.36 -3.73 15.31
CA GLY A 93 -8.99 -4.06 14.89
C GLY A 93 -7.98 -2.94 15.20
N LYS A 94 -6.74 -3.15 14.73
CA LYS A 94 -5.67 -2.15 14.70
C LYS A 94 -5.08 -2.12 13.31
N ALA A 95 -4.81 -0.94 12.78
CA ALA A 95 -4.21 -0.76 11.47
C ALA A 95 -3.39 0.52 11.41
N ILE A 96 -2.27 0.49 10.70
CA ILE A 96 -1.45 1.67 10.39
C ILE A 96 -1.43 1.79 8.86
N PRO A 97 -1.85 2.93 8.29
CA PRO A 97 -1.72 3.16 6.86
C PRO A 97 -0.24 3.39 6.51
N ILE A 98 0.21 2.77 5.42
CA ILE A 98 1.57 2.94 4.88
C ILE A 98 1.50 3.86 3.67
N PRO A 99 2.37 4.89 3.56
CA PRO A 99 2.37 5.81 2.42
C PRO A 99 2.57 5.10 1.08
N ALA A 100 1.88 5.57 0.05
CA ALA A 100 1.94 5.00 -1.29
C ALA A 100 3.22 5.35 -2.06
N ASP A 101 3.99 6.35 -1.63
CA ASP A 101 5.25 6.76 -2.28
C ASP A 101 6.33 7.21 -1.30
N ASP A 102 6.24 8.45 -0.80
CA ASP A 102 7.23 9.04 0.11
C ASP A 102 6.82 8.88 1.58
N PRO A 103 7.78 8.74 2.52
CA PRO A 103 9.24 8.94 2.34
C PRO A 103 10.04 7.66 2.04
N TYR A 104 11.12 7.80 1.26
CA TYR A 104 12.19 6.78 1.16
C TYR A 104 13.27 7.03 2.20
N ASN A 105 13.17 6.35 3.33
CA ASN A 105 14.14 6.53 4.41
C ASN A 105 15.38 5.64 4.25
N TYR A 106 15.40 4.74 3.25
CA TYR A 106 16.47 3.76 3.09
C TYR A 106 16.85 3.55 1.62
N TRP A 107 18.15 3.63 1.34
CA TRP A 107 18.75 3.33 0.05
C TRP A 107 19.73 2.18 0.24
N ASP A 108 19.48 1.07 -0.44
CA ASP A 108 20.42 -0.04 -0.55
C ASP A 108 21.44 0.30 -1.66
N GLU A 109 22.65 0.71 -1.26
CA GLU A 109 23.73 1.05 -2.17
C GLU A 109 24.25 -0.14 -2.97
N GLU A 110 24.24 -1.34 -2.38
CA GLU A 110 24.80 -2.56 -2.98
C GLU A 110 23.90 -3.06 -4.11
N ASN A 111 22.58 -3.02 -3.91
CA ASN A 111 21.61 -3.46 -4.92
C ASN A 111 21.05 -2.31 -5.77
N HIS A 112 21.45 -1.07 -5.52
CA HIS A 112 20.94 0.15 -6.15
C HIS A 112 19.40 0.27 -6.11
N ARG A 113 18.81 0.03 -4.95
CA ARG A 113 17.36 0.02 -4.74
C ARG A 113 16.95 0.88 -3.55
N GLY A 114 15.92 1.70 -3.75
CA GLY A 114 15.23 2.36 -2.64
C GLY A 114 14.33 1.37 -1.93
N MET A 115 14.41 1.30 -0.60
CA MET A 115 13.49 0.52 0.21
C MET A 115 12.50 1.45 0.91
N ARG A 116 11.23 1.07 0.91
CA ARG A 116 10.14 1.77 1.60
C ARG A 116 9.79 1.03 2.88
N ASP A 117 8.92 1.59 3.71
CA ASP A 117 8.56 1.02 5.03
C ASP A 117 8.15 -0.47 4.96
N LEU A 118 7.53 -0.92 3.86
CA LEU A 118 7.24 -2.33 3.57
C LEU A 118 7.90 -2.77 2.27
N SER A 119 8.59 -3.91 2.30
CA SER A 119 9.10 -4.58 1.09
C SER A 119 8.74 -6.07 1.09
N SER A 120 8.34 -6.57 -0.07
CA SER A 120 8.15 -8.01 -0.28
C SER A 120 9.45 -8.64 -0.76
N ARG A 121 9.67 -9.90 -0.38
CA ARG A 121 10.82 -10.76 -0.71
C ARG A 121 11.46 -10.47 -2.07
N ASP A 122 12.79 -10.32 -2.08
CA ASP A 122 13.59 -10.34 -3.30
C ASP A 122 13.43 -11.70 -4.00
N LYS A 123 13.06 -11.66 -5.27
CA LYS A 123 13.25 -12.76 -6.20
C LYS A 123 14.34 -12.40 -7.18
#